data_AF-A0A653WT31-F1
#
_entry.id   AF-A0A653WT31-F1
#
_cell.length_a   1.000
_cell.length_b   1.000
_cell.length_c   1.000
_cell.angle_alpha   90.00
_cell.angle_beta   90.00
_cell.angle_gamma   90.00
#
_symmetry.space_group_name_H-M   'P 1'
#
loop_
_entity.id
_entity.type
_entity.pdbx_description
1 polymer ?
#
loop_
_entity_poly.entity_id
_entity_poly.type
_entity_poly.pdbx_seq_one_letter_code
_entity_poly.pdbx_strand_id
1 'polypeptide(L)'
;MLISTINKHTSLCELFVRVSELVWHKIANYHHLGINVPEIGLTADIIYELTNWGIITGKADCYIQNAYNEAKNGNDIELFIQNNSGTYDHYALQAKVLKSDKKYKGLDTGYKTSSKYQWNKLYDYAKRKGCIPYYLLYNGNTNMTIPYLRMHYFFDERQFGCSIVEPRVFQYFYKRKTKTPKYSQIHPKYAYPWSILSCFKPIPFKKISALHGYTHRPKTLSEIQNNLQGYTKTGDMEDKNRSRGDETSNETNSNDSWNPIAKIIIDNTELNNER
;
A
#
# COMPACT_ATOMS: atom_id res chain seq x y z
N MET A 1 2.20 24.95 -0.93
CA MET A 1 3.05 24.30 0.08
C MET A 1 2.26 24.28 1.37
N LEU A 2 1.48 23.21 1.61
CA LEU A 2 0.70 23.06 2.85
C LEU A 2 1.57 22.24 3.80
N ILE A 3 2.16 22.92 4.79
CA ILE A 3 2.78 22.26 5.93
C ILE A 3 1.62 21.61 6.69
N SER A 4 1.43 20.30 6.52
CA SER A 4 0.44 19.57 7.32
C SER A 4 1.04 19.40 8.72
N THR A 5 0.52 20.17 9.67
CA THR A 5 0.84 19.98 11.09
C THR A 5 0.25 18.65 11.52
N ILE A 6 1.04 17.57 11.45
CA ILE A 6 0.75 16.33 12.16
C ILE A 6 0.76 16.67 13.64
N ASN A 7 -0.38 16.50 14.30
CA ASN A 7 -0.46 16.65 15.75
C ASN A 7 0.16 15.40 16.39
N LYS A 8 0.86 15.54 17.53
CA LYS A 8 1.34 14.39 18.32
C LYS A 8 0.23 13.42 18.72
N HIS A 9 -1.03 13.89 18.68
CA HIS A 9 -2.22 13.10 19.01
C HIS A 9 -2.96 12.52 17.79
N THR A 10 -2.44 12.69 16.56
CA THR A 10 -3.09 12.12 15.37
C THR A 10 -3.06 10.60 15.43
N SER A 11 -4.26 9.99 15.49
CA SER A 11 -4.43 8.53 15.45
C SER A 11 -4.02 7.94 14.10
N LEU A 12 -3.72 6.64 14.06
CA LEU A 12 -3.40 5.94 12.81
C LEU A 12 -4.57 6.01 11.80
N CYS A 13 -5.81 5.99 12.29
CA CYS A 13 -7.01 6.16 11.49
C CYS A 13 -7.03 7.53 10.78
N GLU A 14 -6.83 8.61 11.54
CA GLU A 14 -6.80 9.98 11.00
C GLU A 14 -5.65 10.17 10.01
N LEU A 15 -4.48 9.58 10.28
CA LEU A 15 -3.36 9.61 9.34
C LEU A 15 -3.74 8.96 8.00
N PHE A 16 -4.36 7.78 8.03
CA PHE A 16 -4.75 7.09 6.80
C PHE A 16 -5.82 7.88 6.02
N VAL A 17 -6.81 8.44 6.72
CA VAL A 17 -7.80 9.33 6.11
C VAL A 17 -7.12 10.52 5.44
N ARG A 18 -6.24 11.22 6.15
CA ARG A 18 -5.54 12.40 5.62
C ARG A 18 -4.66 12.07 4.42
N VAL A 19 -3.90 10.99 4.46
CA VAL A 19 -3.09 10.54 3.33
C VAL A 19 -3.97 10.24 2.11
N SER A 20 -5.14 9.61 2.30
CA SER A 20 -6.11 9.44 1.21
C SER A 20 -6.52 10.80 0.63
N GLU A 21 -6.89 11.77 1.47
CA GLU A 21 -7.31 13.09 0.99
C GLU A 21 -6.20 13.81 0.20
N LEU A 22 -4.94 13.73 0.67
CA LEU A 22 -3.78 14.28 -0.03
C LEU A 22 -3.61 13.67 -1.42
N VAL A 23 -3.65 12.34 -1.51
CA VAL A 23 -3.57 11.62 -2.78
C VAL A 23 -4.73 11.99 -3.70
N TRP A 24 -5.94 12.07 -3.16
CA TRP A 24 -7.14 12.47 -3.89
C TRP A 24 -6.98 13.83 -4.56
N HIS A 25 -6.63 14.84 -3.77
CA HIS A 25 -6.45 16.20 -4.27
C HIS A 25 -5.29 16.29 -5.26
N LYS A 26 -4.17 15.62 -5.00
CA LYS A 26 -3.02 15.61 -5.92
C LYS A 26 -3.41 15.04 -7.28
N ILE A 27 -4.02 13.85 -7.32
CA ILE A 27 -4.42 13.22 -8.59
C ILE A 27 -5.51 14.03 -9.29
N ALA A 28 -6.52 14.51 -8.55
CA ALA A 28 -7.60 15.34 -9.10
C ALA A 28 -7.06 16.59 -9.82
N ASN A 29 -6.14 17.32 -9.16
CA ASN A 29 -5.56 18.55 -9.70
C ASN A 29 -4.72 18.27 -10.95
N TYR A 30 -3.92 17.21 -10.96
CA TYR A 30 -3.12 16.83 -12.14
C TYR A 30 -4.01 16.39 -13.30
N HIS A 31 -5.06 15.61 -13.03
CA HIS A 31 -6.02 15.19 -14.05
C HIS A 31 -6.79 16.35 -14.65
N HIS A 32 -7.09 17.41 -13.89
CA HIS A 32 -7.69 18.63 -14.42
C HIS A 32 -6.82 19.29 -15.50
N LEU A 33 -5.50 19.14 -15.39
CA LEU A 33 -4.52 19.60 -16.39
C LEU A 33 -4.23 18.54 -17.48
N GLY A 34 -4.91 17.40 -17.48
CA GLY A 34 -4.65 16.29 -18.40
C GLY A 34 -3.37 15.49 -18.11
N ILE A 35 -2.70 15.74 -16.98
CA ILE A 35 -1.41 15.14 -16.61
C ILE A 35 -1.65 13.87 -15.78
N ASN A 36 -0.94 12.79 -16.10
CA ASN A 36 -0.94 11.57 -15.29
C ASN A 36 0.14 11.63 -14.21
N VAL A 37 -0.24 11.44 -12.95
CA VAL A 37 0.71 11.34 -11.85
C VAL A 37 1.45 9.99 -11.92
N PRO A 38 2.79 9.96 -11.78
CA PRO A 38 3.54 8.71 -11.70
C PRO A 38 3.26 7.98 -10.38
N GLU A 39 3.18 6.65 -10.45
CA GLU A 39 2.91 5.77 -9.29
C GLU A 39 3.99 5.89 -8.22
N ILE A 40 5.25 5.89 -8.63
CA ILE A 40 6.40 6.01 -7.72
C ILE A 40 6.36 7.30 -6.89
N GLY A 41 5.89 8.40 -7.46
CA GLY A 41 5.77 9.67 -6.74
C GLY A 41 4.73 9.62 -5.63
N LEU A 42 3.60 8.96 -5.87
CA LEU A 42 2.54 8.80 -4.86
C LEU A 42 2.93 7.80 -3.77
N THR A 43 3.61 6.72 -4.14
CA THR A 43 4.19 5.78 -3.17
C THR A 43 5.21 6.48 -2.27
N ALA A 44 6.07 7.33 -2.85
CA ALA A 44 7.05 8.12 -2.09
C ALA A 44 6.38 9.11 -1.12
N ASP A 45 5.32 9.80 -1.55
CA ASP A 45 4.55 10.69 -0.67
C ASP A 45 3.98 9.93 0.55
N ILE A 46 3.44 8.71 0.33
CA ILE A 46 2.88 7.89 1.41
C ILE A 46 3.97 7.46 2.40
N ILE A 47 5.12 7.02 1.89
CA ILE A 47 6.27 6.65 2.74
C ILE A 47 6.72 7.85 3.56
N TYR A 48 6.77 9.05 2.96
CA TYR A 48 7.11 10.27 3.67
C TYR A 48 6.12 10.57 4.80
N GLU A 49 4.81 10.54 4.52
CA GLU A 49 3.78 10.84 5.52
C GLU A 49 3.81 9.85 6.71
N LEU A 50 4.01 8.56 6.43
CA LEU A 50 4.13 7.52 7.46
C LEU A 50 5.44 7.62 8.25
N THR A 51 6.56 7.92 7.58
CA THR A 51 7.86 8.15 8.24
C THR A 51 7.77 9.36 9.16
N ASN A 52 7.23 10.48 8.68
CA ASN A 52 7.11 11.70 9.47
C ASN A 52 6.19 11.49 10.68
N TRP A 53 5.08 10.78 10.51
CA TRP A 53 4.23 10.40 11.65
C TRP A 53 4.97 9.50 12.64
N GLY A 54 5.75 8.53 12.14
CA GLY A 54 6.62 7.67 12.95
C GLY A 54 7.64 8.45 13.78
N ILE A 55 8.33 9.43 13.18
CA ILE A 55 9.28 10.31 13.88
C ILE A 55 8.59 11.11 15.00
N ILE A 56 7.38 11.62 14.74
CA ILE A 56 6.65 12.45 15.70
C ILE A 56 6.07 11.64 16.87
N THR A 57 5.60 10.42 16.60
CA THR A 57 4.82 9.62 17.56
C THR A 57 5.58 8.44 18.15
N GLY A 58 6.68 8.00 17.53
CA GLY A 58 7.37 6.76 17.84
C GLY A 58 6.63 5.49 17.39
N LYS A 59 5.54 5.61 16.63
CA LYS A 59 4.62 4.49 16.32
C LYS A 59 4.79 3.87 14.94
N ALA A 60 5.71 4.36 14.12
CA ALA A 60 5.98 3.76 12.82
C ALA A 60 7.46 3.78 12.47
N ASP A 61 7.94 2.68 11.92
CA ASP A 61 9.24 2.57 11.29
C ASP A 61 9.06 2.24 9.81
N CYS A 62 9.68 3.03 8.94
CA CYS A 62 9.68 2.80 7.50
C CYS A 62 11.08 2.39 7.04
N TYR A 63 11.14 1.35 6.20
CA TYR A 63 12.36 0.82 5.63
C TYR A 63 12.24 0.79 4.11
N ILE A 64 13.21 1.32 3.38
CA ILE A 64 13.22 1.42 1.92
C ILE A 64 14.42 0.67 1.33
N GLN A 65 14.29 0.08 0.14
CA GLN A 65 15.44 -0.56 -0.51
C GLN A 65 16.49 0.46 -0.96
N ASN A 66 17.76 0.15 -0.74
CA ASN A 66 18.86 0.92 -1.32
C ASN A 66 19.00 0.57 -2.81
N ALA A 67 19.16 1.59 -3.65
CA ALA A 67 19.37 1.54 -5.10
C ALA A 67 18.11 1.26 -5.96
N TYR A 68 17.77 2.31 -6.68
CA TYR A 68 16.75 2.46 -7.71
C TYR A 68 17.04 1.53 -8.90
N ASN A 69 16.51 0.31 -8.90
CA ASN A 69 16.32 -0.43 -10.14
C ASN A 69 14.82 -0.63 -10.35
N GLU A 70 14.18 0.38 -10.94
CA GLU A 70 12.74 0.43 -11.23
C GLU A 70 12.26 -0.78 -12.06
N ALA A 71 13.17 -1.42 -12.80
CA ALA A 71 12.88 -2.66 -13.52
C ALA A 71 12.83 -3.91 -12.61
N LYS A 72 13.50 -3.88 -11.45
CA LYS A 72 13.61 -4.99 -10.47
C LYS A 72 12.70 -4.81 -9.25
N ASN A 73 12.36 -3.56 -8.91
CA ASN A 73 11.64 -3.20 -7.68
C ASN A 73 10.32 -2.50 -8.07
N GLY A 74 9.18 -3.08 -7.70
CA GLY A 74 7.87 -2.45 -7.95
C GLY A 74 7.60 -1.31 -6.95
N ASN A 75 6.61 -0.46 -7.22
CA ASN A 75 6.18 0.60 -6.29
C ASN A 75 5.33 0.08 -5.12
N ASP A 76 5.50 -1.20 -4.81
CA ASP A 76 4.64 -1.96 -3.95
C ASP A 76 5.10 -1.84 -2.50
N ILE A 77 4.17 -1.94 -1.56
CA ILE A 77 4.43 -1.73 -0.12
C ILE A 77 4.11 -3.01 0.64
N GLU A 78 5.00 -3.41 1.56
CA GLU A 78 4.62 -4.27 2.68
C GLU A 78 4.23 -3.41 3.88
N LEU A 79 3.05 -3.69 4.42
CA LEU A 79 2.52 -3.00 5.57
C LEU A 79 2.30 -4.01 6.69
N PHE A 80 2.88 -3.74 7.85
CA PHE A 80 2.73 -4.52 9.07
C PHE A 80 2.02 -3.65 10.11
N ILE A 81 0.80 -4.02 10.49
CA ILE A 81 0.03 -3.28 11.50
C ILE A 81 -0.14 -4.17 12.72
N GLN A 82 0.26 -3.68 13.90
CA GLN A 82 0.11 -4.45 15.12
C GLN A 82 -1.37 -4.68 15.44
N ASN A 83 -1.72 -5.91 15.78
CA ASN A 83 -3.04 -6.31 16.24
C ASN A 83 -3.08 -6.40 17.77
N ASN A 84 -4.28 -6.57 18.33
CA ASN A 84 -4.50 -6.61 19.78
C ASN A 84 -3.79 -7.75 20.51
N SER A 85 -3.28 -8.76 19.78
CA SER A 85 -2.49 -9.85 20.34
C SER A 85 -0.99 -9.53 20.40
N GLY A 86 -0.57 -8.32 20.05
CA GLY A 86 0.83 -7.89 20.01
C GLY A 86 1.61 -8.38 18.79
N THR A 87 0.99 -9.17 17.92
CA THR A 87 1.52 -9.61 16.63
C THR A 87 1.13 -8.65 15.51
N TYR A 88 1.67 -8.81 14.31
CA TYR A 88 1.45 -7.89 13.20
C TYR A 88 0.69 -8.56 12.06
N ASP A 89 -0.42 -7.95 11.65
CA ASP A 89 -1.11 -8.32 10.43
C ASP A 89 -0.27 -7.82 9.24
N HIS A 90 0.07 -8.73 8.34
CA HIS A 90 0.98 -8.49 7.23
C HIS A 90 0.20 -8.34 5.92
N TYR A 91 0.29 -7.17 5.29
CA TYR A 91 -0.34 -6.87 4.01
C TYR A 91 0.70 -6.67 2.91
N ALA A 92 0.45 -7.26 1.74
CA ALA A 92 1.21 -6.99 0.52
C ALA A 92 0.34 -6.13 -0.40
N LEU A 93 0.79 -4.90 -0.69
CA LEU A 93 0.04 -3.87 -1.38
C LEU A 93 0.64 -3.58 -2.76
N GLN A 94 -0.02 -4.04 -3.82
CA GLN A 94 0.37 -3.73 -5.20
C GLN A 94 -0.19 -2.37 -5.62
N ALA A 95 0.67 -1.38 -5.83
CA ALA A 95 0.22 -0.04 -6.18
C ALA A 95 -0.32 0.05 -7.62
N LYS A 96 -1.36 0.86 -7.84
CA LYS A 96 -1.84 1.29 -9.17
C LYS A 96 -2.45 2.69 -9.12
N VAL A 97 -2.18 3.50 -10.13
CA VAL A 97 -2.73 4.86 -10.26
C VAL A 97 -3.88 4.92 -11.26
N LEU A 98 -4.97 5.60 -10.88
CA LEU A 98 -6.02 6.02 -11.80
C LEU A 98 -5.46 6.98 -12.84
N LYS A 99 -5.66 6.71 -14.13
CA LYS A 99 -5.22 7.60 -15.21
C LYS A 99 -6.25 8.69 -15.48
N SER A 100 -5.83 9.73 -16.21
CA SER A 100 -6.69 10.87 -16.58
C SER A 100 -7.94 10.46 -17.37
N ASP A 101 -7.86 9.36 -18.13
CA ASP A 101 -8.98 8.71 -18.83
C ASP A 101 -9.92 7.89 -17.91
N LYS A 102 -9.73 8.01 -16.59
CA LYS A 102 -10.47 7.36 -15.50
C LYS A 102 -10.37 5.83 -15.52
N LYS A 103 -9.30 5.27 -16.09
CA LYS A 103 -9.03 3.83 -16.12
C LYS A 103 -7.78 3.47 -15.33
N TYR A 104 -7.74 2.23 -14.87
CA TYR A 104 -6.52 1.62 -14.36
C TYR A 104 -5.85 0.83 -15.49
N LYS A 105 -4.58 1.12 -15.75
CA LYS A 105 -3.77 0.48 -16.81
C LYS A 105 -2.75 -0.48 -16.20
N GLY A 106 -2.28 -1.45 -16.99
CA GLY A 106 -1.23 -2.37 -16.57
C GLY A 106 -1.68 -3.35 -15.47
N LEU A 107 -2.97 -3.69 -15.45
CA LEU A 107 -3.54 -4.73 -14.58
C LEU A 107 -3.50 -6.11 -15.26
N ASP A 108 -3.57 -6.13 -16.58
CA ASP A 108 -3.57 -7.32 -17.44
C ASP A 108 -2.17 -7.70 -17.95
N THR A 109 -1.14 -6.90 -17.65
CA THR A 109 0.24 -7.18 -18.05
C THR A 109 0.81 -8.34 -17.24
N GLY A 110 0.54 -9.57 -17.70
CA GLY A 110 1.55 -10.62 -17.63
C GLY A 110 2.77 -10.16 -18.44
N TYR A 111 3.97 -10.48 -18.00
CA TYR A 111 5.15 -10.25 -18.83
C TYR A 111 4.93 -10.92 -20.19
N LYS A 112 5.30 -10.27 -21.30
CA LYS A 112 5.23 -10.86 -22.66
C LYS A 112 5.93 -12.23 -22.77
N THR A 113 6.73 -12.58 -21.78
CA THR A 113 7.59 -13.78 -21.72
C THR A 113 7.18 -14.80 -20.64
N SER A 114 6.32 -14.45 -19.68
CA SER A 114 5.84 -15.41 -18.67
C SER A 114 4.32 -15.36 -18.55
N SER A 115 3.70 -16.52 -18.69
CA SER A 115 2.24 -16.76 -18.70
C SER A 115 1.54 -16.49 -17.35
N LYS A 116 2.15 -15.67 -16.46
CA LYS A 116 1.64 -15.33 -15.13
C LYS A 116 1.25 -13.85 -15.06
N TYR A 117 -0.03 -13.61 -14.78
CA TYR A 117 -0.59 -12.28 -14.52
C TYR A 117 -0.09 -11.69 -13.20
N GLN A 118 -0.11 -10.36 -13.03
CA GLN A 118 0.36 -9.68 -11.80
C GLN A 118 -0.34 -10.17 -10.54
N TRP A 119 -1.65 -10.45 -10.60
CA TRP A 119 -2.37 -11.01 -9.45
C TRP A 119 -1.86 -12.40 -9.06
N ASN A 120 -1.32 -13.20 -9.98
CA ASN A 120 -0.72 -14.50 -9.65
C ASN A 120 0.57 -14.30 -8.83
N LYS A 121 1.41 -13.33 -9.21
CA LYS A 121 2.64 -13.01 -8.45
C LYS A 121 2.31 -12.57 -7.02
N LEU A 122 1.30 -11.73 -6.87
CA LEU A 122 0.83 -11.26 -5.57
C LEU A 122 0.23 -12.39 -4.72
N TYR A 123 -0.54 -13.31 -5.32
CA TYR A 123 -1.03 -14.51 -4.62
C TYR A 123 0.08 -15.48 -4.24
N ASP A 124 1.02 -15.75 -5.15
CA ASP A 124 2.17 -16.61 -4.89
C ASP A 124 3.02 -16.03 -3.73
N TYR A 125 3.20 -14.71 -3.71
CA TYR A 125 3.85 -14.00 -2.60
C TYR A 125 3.09 -14.18 -1.29
N ALA A 126 1.78 -13.90 -1.29
CA ALA A 126 0.92 -14.05 -0.13
C ALA A 126 0.92 -15.46 0.44
N LYS A 127 0.87 -16.49 -0.42
CA LYS A 127 0.95 -17.89 -0.02
C LYS A 127 2.30 -18.21 0.64
N ARG A 128 3.41 -17.73 0.09
CA ARG A 128 4.75 -17.96 0.67
C ARG A 128 4.96 -17.23 1.99
N LYS A 129 4.49 -16.00 2.10
CA LYS A 129 4.74 -15.14 3.27
C LYS A 129 3.67 -15.25 4.35
N GLY A 130 2.48 -15.77 4.03
CA GLY A 130 1.34 -15.80 4.94
C GLY A 130 0.67 -14.43 5.11
N CYS A 131 0.79 -13.55 4.11
CA CYS A 131 0.28 -12.18 4.16
C CYS A 131 -1.06 -12.03 3.43
N ILE A 132 -1.71 -10.88 3.59
CA ILE A 132 -2.98 -10.53 2.94
C ILE A 132 -2.68 -9.69 1.69
N PRO A 133 -3.02 -10.17 0.48
CA PRO A 133 -2.75 -9.45 -0.75
C PRO A 133 -3.85 -8.45 -1.09
N TYR A 134 -3.48 -7.21 -1.40
CA TYR A 134 -4.35 -6.19 -1.96
C TYR A 134 -3.69 -5.45 -3.11
N TYR A 135 -4.50 -4.93 -4.02
CA TYR A 135 -4.10 -3.77 -4.80
C TYR A 135 -4.39 -2.50 -4.00
N LEU A 136 -3.42 -1.59 -3.95
CA LEU A 136 -3.56 -0.24 -3.44
C LEU A 136 -3.77 0.71 -4.61
N LEU A 137 -4.99 1.20 -4.77
CA LEU A 137 -5.39 2.09 -5.85
C LEU A 137 -5.29 3.55 -5.40
N TYR A 138 -4.50 4.35 -6.11
CA TYR A 138 -4.41 5.79 -5.95
C TYR A 138 -5.38 6.50 -6.89
N ASN A 139 -6.26 7.33 -6.32
CA ASN A 139 -7.42 7.87 -7.04
C ASN A 139 -7.54 9.38 -6.83
N GLY A 140 -8.19 10.05 -7.78
CA GLY A 140 -8.58 11.45 -7.71
C GLY A 140 -9.63 11.72 -8.79
N ASN A 141 -10.90 11.71 -8.40
CA ASN A 141 -12.01 11.81 -9.34
C ASN A 141 -13.07 12.83 -8.90
N THR A 142 -12.90 14.08 -9.33
CA THR A 142 -13.70 15.26 -8.98
C THR A 142 -15.18 15.23 -9.37
N ASN A 143 -15.65 14.20 -10.08
CA ASN A 143 -17.03 14.13 -10.59
C ASN A 143 -17.89 13.15 -9.80
N MET A 144 -17.52 12.88 -8.55
CA MET A 144 -18.36 12.16 -7.61
C MET A 144 -18.69 13.09 -6.44
N THR A 145 -19.81 12.86 -5.76
CA THR A 145 -20.29 13.77 -4.71
C THR A 145 -21.25 13.05 -3.78
N ILE A 146 -21.00 11.77 -3.50
CA ILE A 146 -21.95 10.97 -2.72
C ILE A 146 -21.23 10.28 -1.56
N PRO A 147 -21.60 10.56 -0.30
CA PRO A 147 -21.12 9.77 0.83
C PRO A 147 -21.59 8.33 0.65
N TYR A 148 -20.66 7.39 0.77
CA TYR A 148 -20.95 5.97 0.59
C TYR A 148 -21.05 5.27 1.94
N LEU A 149 -22.20 4.64 2.20
CA LEU A 149 -22.40 3.83 3.39
C LEU A 149 -21.92 2.39 3.13
N ARG A 150 -20.89 1.95 3.85
CA ARG A 150 -20.44 0.55 3.86
C ARG A 150 -20.12 0.11 5.27
N MET A 151 -20.59 -1.07 5.68
CA MET A 151 -20.34 -1.62 7.01
C MET A 151 -20.75 -0.67 8.15
N HIS A 152 -21.85 0.07 7.99
CA HIS A 152 -22.33 1.09 8.92
C HIS A 152 -21.46 2.36 9.05
N TYR A 153 -20.48 2.55 8.15
CA TYR A 153 -19.63 3.74 8.12
C TYR A 153 -19.86 4.57 6.86
N PHE A 154 -19.92 5.88 7.06
CA PHE A 154 -19.98 6.86 5.98
C PHE A 154 -18.57 7.21 5.54
N PHE A 155 -18.30 6.99 4.26
CA PHE A 155 -17.07 7.41 3.64
C PHE A 155 -17.34 8.60 2.73
N ASP A 156 -16.57 9.66 2.94
CA ASP A 156 -16.41 10.72 1.97
C ASP A 156 -15.57 10.20 0.79
N GLU A 157 -15.82 10.71 -0.42
CA GLU A 157 -15.11 10.26 -1.62
C GLU A 157 -13.60 10.43 -1.55
N ARG A 158 -13.10 11.46 -0.86
CA ARG A 158 -11.68 11.74 -0.70
C ARG A 158 -10.97 10.64 0.07
N GLN A 159 -11.69 9.90 0.92
CA GLN A 159 -11.14 8.74 1.62
C GLN A 159 -10.78 7.59 0.66
N PHE A 160 -11.37 7.56 -0.55
CA PHE A 160 -10.96 6.64 -1.61
C PHE A 160 -9.70 7.08 -2.36
N GLY A 161 -9.07 8.22 -2.03
CA GLY A 161 -7.78 8.60 -2.58
C GLY A 161 -6.75 7.49 -2.48
N CYS A 162 -6.74 6.74 -1.37
CA CYS A 162 -6.13 5.42 -1.28
C CYS A 162 -7.21 4.37 -1.03
N SER A 163 -7.34 3.40 -1.94
CA SER A 163 -8.30 2.31 -1.82
C SER A 163 -7.64 0.94 -1.89
N ILE A 164 -8.12 -0.02 -1.11
CA ILE A 164 -7.72 -1.42 -1.22
C ILE A 164 -8.75 -2.24 -1.99
N VAL A 165 -8.26 -3.12 -2.87
CA VAL A 165 -9.08 -4.02 -3.70
C VAL A 165 -8.46 -5.41 -3.72
N GLU A 166 -9.28 -6.43 -3.49
CA GLU A 166 -8.80 -7.82 -3.56
C GLU A 166 -8.38 -8.21 -5.00
N PRO A 167 -7.31 -8.99 -5.18
CA PRO A 167 -6.84 -9.34 -6.53
C PRO A 167 -7.88 -10.10 -7.39
N ARG A 168 -8.80 -10.85 -6.77
CA ARG A 168 -9.91 -11.55 -7.47
C ARG A 168 -10.84 -10.62 -8.25
N VAL A 169 -10.94 -9.35 -7.85
CA VAL A 169 -11.76 -8.35 -8.57
C VAL A 169 -11.19 -8.12 -9.96
N PHE A 170 -9.87 -8.03 -10.09
CA PHE A 170 -9.22 -7.89 -11.39
C PHE A 170 -9.30 -9.17 -12.22
N GLN A 171 -9.22 -10.34 -11.59
CA GLN A 171 -9.52 -11.61 -12.27
C GLN A 171 -10.95 -11.63 -12.83
N TYR A 172 -11.93 -11.12 -12.09
CA TYR A 172 -13.32 -11.01 -12.51
C TYR A 172 -13.47 -10.11 -13.75
N PHE A 173 -12.81 -8.95 -13.78
CA PHE A 173 -12.83 -8.04 -14.93
C PHE A 173 -12.10 -8.64 -16.14
N TYR A 174 -10.95 -9.26 -15.90
CA TYR A 174 -10.17 -9.93 -16.94
C TYR A 174 -10.96 -11.05 -17.62
N LYS A 175 -11.62 -11.93 -16.86
CA LYS A 175 -12.49 -13.00 -17.39
C LYS A 175 -13.65 -12.45 -18.25
N ARG A 176 -14.06 -11.20 -18.03
CA ARG A 176 -15.05 -10.48 -18.84
C ARG A 176 -14.46 -9.68 -20.00
N LYS A 177 -13.18 -9.88 -20.31
CA LYS A 177 -12.43 -9.15 -21.35
C LYS A 177 -12.32 -7.64 -21.07
N THR A 178 -12.53 -7.20 -19.83
CA THR A 178 -12.29 -5.82 -19.39
C THR A 178 -10.86 -5.69 -18.89
N LYS A 179 -9.94 -5.33 -19.78
CA LYS A 179 -8.49 -5.21 -19.48
C LYS A 179 -8.16 -4.00 -18.59
N THR A 180 -8.84 -2.89 -18.82
CA THR A 180 -8.60 -1.61 -18.13
C THR A 180 -9.91 -1.12 -17.50
N PRO A 181 -10.32 -1.69 -16.35
CA PRO A 181 -11.54 -1.26 -15.67
C PRO A 181 -11.47 0.23 -15.32
N LYS A 182 -12.63 0.90 -15.39
CA LYS A 182 -12.81 2.30 -15.00
C LYS A 182 -12.99 2.43 -13.49
N TYR A 183 -12.72 3.63 -12.95
CA TYR A 183 -13.03 3.98 -11.57
C TYR A 183 -14.45 3.57 -11.18
N SER A 184 -15.47 3.99 -11.95
CA SER A 184 -16.88 3.71 -11.66
C SER A 184 -17.29 2.24 -11.74
N GLN A 185 -16.45 1.37 -12.32
CA GLN A 185 -16.70 -0.07 -12.34
C GLN A 185 -16.19 -0.75 -11.07
N ILE A 186 -15.15 -0.20 -10.44
CA ILE A 186 -14.52 -0.73 -9.23
C ILE A 186 -15.11 -0.07 -7.98
N HIS A 187 -15.22 1.24 -7.99
CA HIS A 187 -15.61 2.06 -6.86
C HIS A 187 -17.09 2.43 -6.89
N PRO A 188 -17.79 2.40 -5.75
CA PRO A 188 -17.35 1.90 -4.43
C PRO A 188 -17.58 0.38 -4.24
N LYS A 189 -18.15 -0.30 -5.24
CA LYS A 189 -18.66 -1.68 -5.12
C LYS A 189 -17.62 -2.71 -4.65
N TYR A 190 -16.43 -2.67 -5.22
CA TYR A 190 -15.37 -3.67 -5.01
C TYR A 190 -14.18 -3.14 -4.21
N ALA A 191 -14.13 -1.84 -3.97
CA ALA A 191 -13.04 -1.15 -3.27
C ALA A 191 -13.47 -0.66 -1.89
N TYR A 192 -12.52 -0.66 -0.96
CA TYR A 192 -12.67 -0.05 0.35
C TYR A 192 -11.63 1.07 0.51
N PRO A 193 -11.93 2.17 1.19
CA PRO A 193 -10.91 3.11 1.64
C PRO A 193 -9.85 2.34 2.46
N TRP A 194 -8.57 2.63 2.23
CA TRP A 194 -7.50 1.92 2.94
C TRP A 194 -7.50 2.21 4.45
N SER A 195 -8.14 3.30 4.89
CA SER A 195 -8.36 3.65 6.30
C SER A 195 -9.11 2.55 7.05
N ILE A 196 -9.79 1.64 6.34
CA ILE A 196 -10.41 0.47 6.94
C ILE A 196 -9.40 -0.45 7.65
N LEU A 197 -8.12 -0.39 7.28
CA LEU A 197 -7.04 -1.16 7.89
C LEU A 197 -6.65 -0.65 9.29
N SER A 198 -6.97 0.62 9.61
CA SER A 198 -6.57 1.25 10.88
C SER A 198 -7.75 1.74 11.71
N CYS A 199 -8.82 2.23 11.09
CA CYS A 199 -9.98 2.81 11.78
C CYS A 199 -10.90 1.79 12.44
N PHE A 200 -10.81 0.51 12.06
CA PHE A 200 -11.71 -0.51 12.59
C PHE A 200 -10.91 -1.64 13.21
N LYS A 201 -11.35 -2.09 14.39
CA LYS A 201 -10.87 -3.34 15.00
C LYS A 201 -10.99 -4.47 13.98
N PRO A 202 -10.03 -5.41 13.96
CA PRO A 202 -9.75 -6.24 12.80
C PRO A 202 -11.03 -6.84 12.23
N ILE A 203 -11.33 -6.46 10.98
CA ILE A 203 -12.36 -7.16 10.22
C ILE A 203 -11.92 -8.63 10.23
N PRO A 204 -12.77 -9.57 10.67
CA PRO A 204 -12.41 -10.97 10.65
C PRO A 204 -12.22 -11.37 9.18
N PHE A 205 -10.99 -11.33 8.69
CA PHE A 205 -10.58 -11.72 7.33
C PHE A 205 -10.72 -13.23 7.08
N LYS A 206 -11.49 -13.94 7.92
CA LYS A 206 -11.74 -15.39 7.91
C LYS A 206 -12.38 -15.92 6.62
N LYS A 207 -12.98 -15.07 5.76
CA LYS A 207 -13.64 -15.53 4.52
C LYS A 207 -12.77 -15.47 3.25
N ILE A 208 -11.64 -14.77 3.24
CA ILE A 208 -10.83 -14.60 2.01
C ILE A 208 -9.76 -15.70 1.87
N SER A 209 -9.16 -16.12 2.99
CA SER A 209 -8.12 -17.14 3.07
C SER A 209 -8.54 -18.50 2.49
N ALA A 210 -9.78 -18.92 2.72
CA ALA A 210 -10.28 -20.24 2.31
C ALA A 210 -10.39 -20.43 0.78
N LEU A 211 -10.61 -19.36 0.01
CA LEU A 211 -10.91 -19.47 -1.43
C LEU A 211 -9.66 -19.59 -2.32
N HIS A 212 -8.49 -19.12 -1.84
CA HIS A 212 -7.25 -19.08 -2.63
C HIS A 212 -6.08 -19.80 -1.95
N GLY A 213 -6.35 -20.58 -0.90
CA GLY A 213 -5.37 -21.47 -0.27
C GLY A 213 -4.18 -20.77 0.37
N TYR A 214 -4.35 -19.52 0.79
CA TYR A 214 -3.36 -18.83 1.63
C TYR A 214 -3.93 -18.64 3.04
N THR A 215 -3.17 -19.06 4.03
CA THR A 215 -3.52 -18.88 5.45
C THR A 215 -2.83 -17.62 5.95
N HIS A 216 -3.62 -16.62 6.35
CA HIS A 216 -3.07 -15.44 7.02
C HIS A 216 -2.36 -15.88 8.30
N ARG A 217 -1.11 -15.46 8.47
CA ARG A 217 -0.28 -15.74 9.63
C ARG A 217 0.31 -14.41 10.13
N PRO A 218 -0.22 -13.84 11.22
CA PRO A 218 0.40 -12.69 11.87
C PRO A 218 1.87 -12.95 12.19
N LYS A 219 2.69 -11.89 12.15
CA LYS A 219 4.14 -11.95 12.37
C LYS A 219 4.51 -11.41 13.73
N THR A 220 5.55 -11.96 14.33
CA THR A 220 6.24 -11.33 15.46
C THR A 220 7.14 -10.20 14.97
N LEU A 221 7.46 -9.24 15.84
CA LEU A 221 8.41 -8.16 15.49
C LEU A 221 9.78 -8.71 15.08
N SER A 222 10.27 -9.74 15.77
CA SER A 222 11.54 -10.40 15.44
C SER A 222 11.53 -11.03 14.04
N GLU A 223 10.44 -11.69 13.64
CA GLU A 223 10.29 -12.22 12.28
C GLU A 223 10.33 -11.13 11.21
N ILE A 224 9.74 -9.96 11.49
CA ILE A 224 9.76 -8.83 10.57
C ILE A 224 11.18 -8.27 10.48
N GLN A 225 11.84 -8.02 11.61
CA GLN A 225 13.20 -7.48 11.69
C GLN A 225 14.22 -8.36 10.96
N ASN A 226 14.11 -9.69 11.11
CA ASN A 226 14.95 -10.65 10.38
C ASN A 226 14.73 -10.61 8.85
N ASN A 227 13.63 -10.01 8.37
CA ASN A 227 13.32 -9.87 6.96
C ASN A 227 13.56 -8.45 6.40
N LEU A 228 14.35 -7.62 7.09
CA LEU A 228 14.72 -6.27 6.65
C LEU A 228 16.05 -6.21 5.88
N GLN A 229 16.70 -7.36 5.63
CA GLN A 229 17.93 -7.41 4.84
C GLN A 229 17.73 -6.74 3.47
N GLY A 230 18.63 -5.81 3.11
CA GLY A 230 18.55 -5.01 1.88
C GLY A 230 17.72 -3.73 1.98
N TYR A 231 17.11 -3.44 3.14
CA TYR A 231 16.38 -2.20 3.39
C TYR A 231 17.12 -1.30 4.38
N THR A 232 16.99 0.00 4.19
CA THR A 232 17.50 1.04 5.08
C THR A 232 16.34 1.73 5.77
N LYS A 233 16.46 1.94 7.09
CA LYS A 233 15.48 2.71 7.86
C LYS A 233 15.49 4.18 7.42
N THR A 234 14.32 4.74 7.15
CA THR A 234 14.18 6.17 6.83
C THR A 234 14.27 7.00 8.12
N GLY A 235 14.82 8.21 8.05
CA GLY A 235 15.02 9.08 9.22
C GLY A 235 16.36 8.91 9.94
N ASP A 236 16.99 7.73 9.83
CA ASP A 236 18.35 7.46 10.37
C ASP A 236 19.47 7.76 9.35
N MET A 237 19.13 8.47 8.26
CA MET A 237 20.11 8.98 7.29
C MET A 237 20.84 10.19 7.89
N GLU A 238 21.63 9.98 8.94
CA GLU A 238 22.80 10.84 9.15
C GLU A 238 23.72 10.70 7.93
N ASP A 239 24.31 11.82 7.50
CA ASP A 239 25.23 11.96 6.37
C ASP A 239 26.35 10.90 6.33
N LYS A 240 26.03 9.69 5.89
CA LYS A 240 27.00 8.69 5.44
C LYS A 240 27.35 8.94 3.96
N ASN A 241 27.50 10.20 3.58
CA ASN A 241 28.29 10.57 2.42
C ASN A 241 29.75 10.71 2.85
N ARG A 242 30.40 9.56 3.10
CA ARG A 242 31.86 9.46 3.01
C ARG A 242 32.29 8.01 2.83
N SER A 243 32.77 7.79 1.61
CA SER A 243 33.76 6.79 1.17
C SER A 243 33.31 5.35 0.89
N ARG A 244 33.65 4.96 -0.36
CA ARG A 244 33.88 3.61 -0.89
C ARG A 244 32.64 2.75 -1.06
N GLY A 245 32.46 2.03 -2.14
CA GLY A 245 33.28 1.70 -3.31
C GLY A 245 32.49 0.62 -4.04
N ASP A 246 32.72 0.47 -5.34
CA ASP A 246 32.15 -0.63 -6.13
C ASP A 246 32.46 -1.97 -5.45
N GLU A 247 31.51 -2.52 -4.71
CA GLU A 247 31.45 -3.93 -4.39
C GLU A 247 30.20 -4.50 -5.04
N THR A 248 30.42 -5.02 -6.24
CA THR A 248 29.53 -5.95 -6.92
C THR A 248 29.27 -7.15 -6.03
N SER A 249 28.20 -7.10 -5.24
CA SER A 249 27.67 -8.29 -4.59
C SER A 249 26.86 -9.09 -5.63
N ASN A 250 27.38 -10.28 -5.95
CA ASN A 250 26.67 -11.32 -6.69
C ASN A 250 25.38 -11.71 -5.95
N GLU A 251 24.27 -11.03 -6.25
CA GLU A 251 22.94 -11.53 -5.90
C GLU A 251 22.47 -12.51 -6.96
N THR A 252 22.31 -13.77 -6.55
CA THR A 252 21.58 -14.79 -7.30
C THR A 252 20.17 -14.30 -7.60
N ASN A 253 19.99 -13.80 -8.82
CA ASN A 253 18.76 -13.29 -9.38
C ASN A 253 17.65 -14.34 -9.38
N SER A 254 16.69 -14.20 -8.47
CA SER A 254 15.33 -14.69 -8.67
C SER A 254 14.52 -13.57 -9.33
N ASN A 255 14.61 -13.45 -10.65
CA ASN A 255 13.95 -12.42 -11.48
C ASN A 255 12.40 -12.50 -11.51
N ASP A 256 11.76 -13.18 -10.55
CA ASP A 256 10.33 -13.52 -10.65
C ASP A 256 9.51 -13.37 -9.36
N SER A 257 10.09 -12.80 -8.30
CA SER A 257 9.37 -12.54 -7.05
C SER A 257 8.77 -11.13 -7.03
N TRP A 258 7.61 -10.98 -6.36
CA TRP A 258 7.04 -9.67 -6.03
C TRP A 258 7.99 -8.98 -5.04
N ASN A 259 8.43 -7.76 -5.38
CA ASN A 259 9.54 -7.09 -4.70
C ASN A 259 9.15 -5.65 -4.33
N PRO A 260 8.80 -5.39 -3.05
CA PRO A 260 8.27 -4.12 -2.59
C PRO A 260 9.37 -3.07 -2.34
N ILE A 261 9.14 -1.83 -2.74
CA ILE A 261 10.07 -0.72 -2.51
C ILE A 261 10.20 -0.36 -1.04
N ALA A 262 9.15 -0.59 -0.25
CA ALA A 262 9.10 -0.23 1.16
C ALA A 262 8.48 -1.31 2.03
N LYS A 263 8.98 -1.41 3.26
CA LYS A 263 8.41 -2.16 4.38
C LYS A 263 8.10 -1.18 5.50
N ILE A 264 6.86 -1.18 5.96
CA ILE A 264 6.38 -0.22 6.94
C ILE A 264 5.82 -1.00 8.13
N ILE A 265 6.39 -0.76 9.31
CA ILE A 265 5.99 -1.39 10.57
C ILE A 265 5.29 -0.34 11.41
N ILE A 266 4.05 -0.63 11.83
CA ILE A 266 3.21 0.29 12.58
C ILE A 266 2.78 -0.34 13.90
N ASP A 267 3.16 0.31 14.98
CA ASP A 267 2.60 0.10 16.30
C ASP A 267 1.22 0.75 16.37
N ASN A 268 0.19 -0.08 16.51
CA ASN A 268 -1.20 0.34 16.62
C ASN A 268 -1.76 0.11 18.03
N THR A 269 -0.89 0.06 19.03
CA THR A 269 -1.34 0.11 20.42
C THR A 269 -1.90 1.52 20.69
N GLU A 270 -3.13 1.56 21.21
CA GLU A 270 -3.58 2.76 21.87
C GLU A 270 -2.69 2.95 23.11
N LEU A 271 -2.15 4.16 23.27
CA LEU A 271 -1.55 4.51 24.55
C LEU A 271 -2.70 4.41 25.54
N ASN A 272 -2.67 3.42 26.42
CA ASN A 272 -3.43 3.47 27.65
C ASN A 272 -2.95 4.74 28.35
N ASN A 273 -3.64 5.86 28.12
CA ASN A 273 -3.52 7.01 29.00
C ASN A 273 -3.93 6.47 30.35
N GLU A 274 -2.94 6.28 31.22
CA GLU A 274 -3.11 6.06 32.65
C GLU A 274 -4.19 7.04 33.13
N ARG A 275 -5.36 6.49 33.46
CA ARG A 275 -6.39 7.15 34.26
C ARG A 275 -6.18 6.73 35.70
#